data_AF-A0A2W4N188-F1
#
_entry.id   AF-A0A2W4N188-F1
#
_cell.length_a   1.000
_cell.length_b   1.000
_cell.length_c   1.000
_cell.angle_alpha   90.00
_cell.angle_beta   90.00
_cell.angle_gamma   90.00
#
_symmetry.space_group_name_H-M   'P 1'
#
loop_
_entity.id
_entity.type
_entity.pdbx_description
1 polymer ?
#
loop_
_entity_poly.entity_id
_entity_poly.type
_entity_poly.pdbx_seq_one_letter_code
_entity_poly.pdbx_strand_id
1 'polypeptide(L)'
;MEERMAQLAAETERLRLGGGPKAIEKRHSQGKLTARERLALLFDPGTFTETDLFVKHRGTEFGLENRELPADGVVTGFGQVDGRTVFAYSQDFTVAGGSLGEMHANKIVKILEMAMKAGAPVVGINDSGGARIQEGIDALNGYGKIFRANTLASGVIPQIAVIMGPCAGGAVYSPGLMDFVFMVDQGSYMFITGPEVIKAVTGEEVTFETLGGARVHGTRSGVAHFVAPSEQEAIAQVRRLLSFLPSNNMEDPPRLPATDPIDRAEPRLAEIVPVDANKPYDMREVIRAVVDHGDFLEVHAEWAMNIIVGFARIGGMPVGIVANQPRVLAGTLDINASDKAARFVRFCDCFNIPIVTFVDTPGYLPGTAQEHGGIIRHGAKLLYAYAEATVPKITVVIRKAYGGAYLAMCAQSMGADFTMAWPTAEIAVMGAEGAANILF
;
A
#
# COMPACT_ATOMS: atom_id res chain seq x y z
N MET A 1 -14.96 46.64 -2.54
CA MET A 1 -14.02 45.51 -2.33
C MET A 1 -14.53 44.57 -1.24
N GLU A 2 -14.93 45.10 -0.08
CA GLU A 2 -15.51 44.33 1.03
C GLU A 2 -16.68 43.42 0.61
N GLU A 3 -17.63 43.94 -0.17
CA GLU A 3 -18.75 43.14 -0.69
C GLU A 3 -18.31 41.93 -1.52
N ARG A 4 -17.29 42.10 -2.40
CA ARG A 4 -16.73 40.99 -3.19
C ARG A 4 -16.02 39.96 -2.32
N MET A 5 -15.35 40.40 -1.25
CA MET A 5 -14.73 39.49 -0.27
C MET A 5 -15.78 38.70 0.51
N ALA A 6 -16.86 39.35 0.94
CA ALA A 6 -17.97 38.68 1.61
C ALA A 6 -18.66 37.65 0.68
N GLN A 7 -18.86 38.01 -0.60
CA GLN A 7 -19.41 37.10 -1.60
C GLN A 7 -18.49 35.88 -1.83
N LEU A 8 -17.18 36.09 -1.94
CA LEU A 8 -16.21 35.01 -2.10
C LEU A 8 -16.21 34.07 -0.89
N ALA A 9 -16.24 34.62 0.32
CA ALA A 9 -16.28 33.84 1.56
C ALA A 9 -17.57 33.01 1.65
N ALA A 10 -18.73 33.62 1.38
CA ALA A 10 -20.02 32.92 1.39
C ALA A 10 -20.07 31.79 0.36
N GLU A 11 -19.57 32.02 -0.86
CA GLU A 11 -19.55 31.01 -1.91
C GLU A 11 -18.57 29.88 -1.61
N THR A 12 -17.43 30.21 -0.99
CA THR A 12 -16.43 29.22 -0.54
C THR A 12 -17.04 28.29 0.51
N GLU A 13 -17.70 28.84 1.53
CA GLU A 13 -18.36 28.03 2.56
C GLU A 13 -19.50 27.18 1.96
N ARG A 14 -20.28 27.74 1.02
CA ARG A 14 -21.31 26.98 0.31
C ARG A 14 -20.75 25.78 -0.45
N LEU A 15 -19.69 25.98 -1.24
CA LEU A 15 -19.05 24.90 -2.00
C LEU A 15 -18.36 23.87 -1.11
N ARG A 16 -17.87 24.28 0.06
CA ARG A 16 -17.27 23.38 1.05
C ARG A 16 -18.27 22.40 1.66
N LEU A 17 -19.57 22.71 1.64
CA LEU A 17 -20.64 21.81 2.07
C LEU A 17 -20.91 20.64 1.10
N GLY A 18 -20.26 20.60 -0.08
CA GLY A 18 -20.39 19.48 -1.03
C GLY A 18 -21.85 19.24 -1.43
N GLY A 19 -22.35 18.01 -1.26
CA GLY A 19 -23.74 17.63 -1.50
C GLY A 19 -24.77 18.23 -0.53
N GLY A 20 -24.32 19.06 0.43
CA GLY A 20 -25.13 19.79 1.38
C GLY A 20 -25.34 19.06 2.73
N PRO A 21 -25.89 19.74 3.75
CA PRO A 21 -25.97 19.24 5.12
C PRO A 21 -26.66 17.87 5.25
N LYS A 22 -27.76 17.64 4.51
CA LYS A 22 -28.48 16.36 4.54
C LYS A 22 -27.63 15.19 4.03
N ALA A 23 -26.78 15.44 3.03
CA ALA A 23 -25.91 14.41 2.49
C ALA A 23 -24.75 14.11 3.45
N ILE A 24 -24.23 15.14 4.13
CA ILE A 24 -23.22 15.02 5.20
C ILE A 24 -23.78 14.22 6.37
N GLU A 25 -24.97 14.56 6.89
CA GLU A 25 -25.63 13.82 7.97
C GLU A 25 -25.85 12.35 7.59
N LYS A 26 -26.27 12.08 6.33
CA LYS A 26 -26.39 10.72 5.83
C LYS A 26 -25.05 9.97 5.87
N ARG A 27 -23.95 10.62 5.47
CA ARG A 27 -22.61 10.03 5.54
C ARG A 27 -22.19 9.72 6.97
N HIS A 28 -22.37 10.66 7.89
CA HIS A 28 -22.06 10.45 9.30
C HIS A 28 -22.92 9.35 9.93
N SER A 29 -24.20 9.24 9.56
CA SER A 29 -25.08 8.15 10.03
C SER A 29 -24.61 6.76 9.59
N GLN A 30 -23.78 6.68 8.56
CA GLN A 30 -23.14 5.45 8.08
C GLN A 30 -21.79 5.20 8.74
N GLY A 31 -21.39 6.01 9.72
CA GLY A 31 -20.09 5.93 10.38
C GLY A 31 -18.92 6.42 9.53
N LYS A 32 -19.18 7.15 8.43
CA LYS A 32 -18.15 7.60 7.49
C LYS A 32 -17.94 9.10 7.57
N LEU A 33 -16.69 9.53 7.43
CA LEU A 33 -16.34 10.94 7.36
C LEU A 33 -16.59 11.49 5.94
N THR A 34 -16.63 12.81 5.84
CA THR A 34 -16.61 13.56 4.58
C THR A 34 -15.18 13.64 4.02
N ALA A 35 -15.07 13.99 2.74
CA ALA A 35 -13.77 14.18 2.09
C ALA A 35 -12.87 15.19 2.83
N ARG A 36 -13.46 16.28 3.34
CA ARG A 36 -12.73 17.35 4.02
C ARG A 36 -12.31 16.97 5.44
N GLU A 37 -13.16 16.25 6.17
CA GLU A 37 -12.80 15.70 7.49
C GLU A 37 -11.63 14.72 7.39
N ARG A 38 -11.61 13.86 6.35
CA ARG A 38 -10.49 12.95 6.09
C ARG A 38 -9.19 13.70 5.81
N LEU A 39 -9.24 14.77 5.01
CA LEU A 39 -8.06 15.62 4.77
C LEU A 39 -7.61 16.35 6.04
N ALA A 40 -8.54 16.79 6.88
CA ALA A 40 -8.22 17.43 8.16
C ALA A 40 -7.55 16.49 9.17
N LEU A 41 -7.84 15.18 9.10
CA LEU A 41 -7.13 14.16 9.87
C LEU A 41 -5.74 13.85 9.29
N LEU A 42 -5.60 13.91 7.96
CA LEU A 42 -4.34 13.61 7.29
C LEU A 42 -3.30 14.70 7.55
N PHE A 43 -3.67 15.96 7.35
CA PHE A 43 -2.75 17.09 7.40
C PHE A 43 -2.60 17.69 8.80
N ASP A 44 -1.44 18.27 9.05
CA ASP A 44 -1.16 19.05 10.24
C ASP A 44 -2.13 20.24 10.33
N PRO A 45 -2.64 20.59 11.53
CA PRO A 45 -3.68 21.60 11.69
C PRO A 45 -3.34 22.93 11.01
N GLY A 46 -4.24 23.40 10.13
CA GLY A 46 -4.11 24.70 9.45
C GLY A 46 -3.16 24.72 8.25
N THR A 47 -2.60 23.58 7.83
CA THR A 47 -1.62 23.54 6.73
C THR A 47 -2.22 23.22 5.36
N PHE A 48 -3.43 22.64 5.31
CA PHE A 48 -4.05 22.24 4.04
C PHE A 48 -4.45 23.45 3.19
N THR A 49 -3.89 23.52 1.99
CA THR A 49 -4.21 24.48 0.95
C THR A 49 -4.98 23.77 -0.16
N GLU A 50 -6.28 24.08 -0.24
CA GLU A 50 -7.14 23.55 -1.29
C GLU A 50 -6.89 24.26 -2.63
N THR A 51 -6.96 23.48 -3.70
CA THR A 51 -6.90 23.95 -5.08
C THR A 51 -8.22 23.64 -5.78
N ASP A 52 -8.59 24.49 -6.75
CA ASP A 52 -9.67 24.21 -7.69
C ASP A 52 -11.06 23.97 -7.05
N LEU A 53 -11.35 24.63 -5.92
CA LEU A 53 -12.65 24.60 -5.25
C LEU A 53 -13.81 24.98 -6.18
N PHE A 54 -13.61 25.98 -7.03
CA PHE A 54 -14.64 26.55 -7.91
C PHE A 54 -14.78 25.85 -9.27
N VAL A 55 -14.03 24.76 -9.51
CA VAL A 55 -14.17 23.99 -10.75
C VAL A 55 -15.57 23.38 -10.82
N LYS A 56 -16.17 23.45 -12.03
CA LYS A 56 -17.47 22.87 -12.36
C LYS A 56 -17.31 21.90 -13.52
N HIS A 57 -18.14 20.86 -13.58
CA HIS A 57 -18.23 20.01 -14.77
C HIS A 57 -18.67 20.82 -16.00
N ARG A 58 -18.40 20.28 -17.18
CA ARG A 58 -18.84 20.85 -18.47
C ARG A 58 -19.86 19.99 -19.21
N GLY A 59 -20.28 18.88 -18.60
CA GLY A 59 -21.27 17.98 -19.19
C GLY A 59 -22.62 18.67 -19.42
N THR A 60 -23.18 18.46 -20.61
CA THR A 60 -24.47 18.99 -21.07
C THR A 60 -25.50 17.91 -21.37
N GLU A 61 -25.13 16.65 -21.13
CA GLU A 61 -25.94 15.48 -21.45
C GLU A 61 -26.63 14.93 -20.20
N PHE A 62 -27.75 14.23 -20.40
CA PHE A 62 -28.50 13.54 -19.34
C PHE A 62 -28.89 14.44 -18.15
N GLY A 63 -29.13 15.73 -18.39
CA GLY A 63 -29.56 16.70 -17.38
C GLY A 63 -28.46 17.24 -16.49
N LEU A 64 -27.18 16.94 -16.79
CA LEU A 64 -26.04 17.47 -16.03
C LEU A 64 -25.98 19.00 -16.05
N GLU A 65 -26.36 19.65 -17.16
CA GLU A 65 -26.39 21.11 -17.32
C GLU A 65 -27.24 21.84 -16.26
N ASN A 66 -28.20 21.12 -15.65
CA ASN A 66 -29.07 21.63 -14.61
C ASN A 66 -28.63 21.25 -13.18
N ARG A 67 -27.48 20.57 -13.04
CA ARG A 67 -26.94 20.16 -11.75
C ARG A 67 -25.71 20.99 -11.43
N GLU A 68 -25.58 21.37 -10.17
CA GLU A 68 -24.33 21.92 -9.67
C GLU A 68 -23.62 20.83 -8.86
N LEU A 69 -22.39 20.51 -9.24
CA LEU A 69 -21.54 19.54 -8.55
C LEU A 69 -20.34 20.29 -7.96
N PRO A 70 -20.40 20.69 -6.67
CA PRO A 70 -19.32 21.45 -6.03
C PRO A 70 -17.96 20.74 -6.17
N ALA A 71 -16.95 21.51 -6.58
CA ALA A 71 -15.57 21.03 -6.79
C ALA A 71 -15.46 19.81 -7.75
N ASP A 72 -16.50 19.55 -8.53
CA ASP A 72 -16.74 18.35 -9.33
C ASP A 72 -16.62 17.00 -8.57
N GLY A 73 -16.87 17.03 -7.26
CA GLY A 73 -16.90 15.84 -6.40
C GLY A 73 -15.53 15.33 -5.95
N VAL A 74 -14.48 16.15 -6.04
CA VAL A 74 -13.17 15.85 -5.44
C VAL A 74 -12.54 17.09 -4.82
N VAL A 75 -12.03 16.94 -3.61
CA VAL A 75 -11.21 17.95 -2.93
C VAL A 75 -9.75 17.64 -3.22
N THR A 76 -8.99 18.63 -3.68
CA THR A 76 -7.60 18.47 -4.13
C THR A 76 -6.72 19.54 -3.52
N GLY A 77 -5.51 19.20 -3.10
CA GLY A 77 -4.59 20.18 -2.54
C GLY A 77 -3.31 19.59 -2.00
N PHE A 78 -2.66 20.36 -1.15
CA PHE A 78 -1.43 19.97 -0.46
C PHE A 78 -1.38 20.60 0.93
N GLY A 79 -0.57 20.04 1.80
CA GLY A 79 -0.37 20.53 3.17
C GLY A 79 0.88 19.90 3.76
N GLN A 80 0.98 19.89 5.09
CA GLN A 80 2.07 19.24 5.79
C GLN A 80 1.59 18.01 6.55
N VAL A 81 2.39 16.95 6.58
CA VAL A 81 2.24 15.79 7.45
C VAL A 81 3.54 15.65 8.22
N ASP A 82 3.49 15.84 9.53
CA ASP A 82 4.66 15.90 10.40
C ASP A 82 5.72 16.90 9.86
N GLY A 83 5.25 18.06 9.42
CA GLY A 83 6.06 19.16 8.86
C GLY A 83 6.53 18.97 7.42
N ARG A 84 6.26 17.81 6.78
CA ARG A 84 6.69 17.51 5.40
C ARG A 84 5.57 17.74 4.40
N THR A 85 5.89 18.36 3.25
CA THR A 85 4.89 18.59 2.20
C THR A 85 4.36 17.28 1.64
N VAL A 86 3.03 17.15 1.62
CA VAL A 86 2.31 16.02 1.02
C VAL A 86 1.15 16.56 0.19
N PHE A 87 0.94 15.96 -0.98
CA PHE A 87 -0.20 16.23 -1.84
C PHE A 87 -1.32 15.24 -1.57
N ALA A 88 -2.57 15.65 -1.76
CA ALA A 88 -3.69 14.74 -1.60
C ALA A 88 -4.88 15.09 -2.48
N TYR A 89 -5.67 14.07 -2.76
CA TYR A 89 -7.05 14.22 -3.22
C TYR A 89 -7.98 13.38 -2.36
N SER A 90 -9.21 13.85 -2.14
CA SER A 90 -10.24 13.12 -1.43
C SER A 90 -11.57 13.24 -2.16
N GLN A 91 -12.10 12.11 -2.60
CA GLN A 91 -13.35 12.05 -3.35
C GLN A 91 -14.55 12.27 -2.43
N ASP A 92 -15.46 13.14 -2.85
CA ASP A 92 -16.65 13.48 -2.06
C ASP A 92 -17.86 12.70 -2.56
N PHE A 93 -18.19 11.63 -1.84
CA PHE A 93 -19.35 10.79 -2.17
C PHE A 93 -20.69 11.54 -2.10
N THR A 94 -20.76 12.65 -1.36
CA THR A 94 -21.98 13.46 -1.29
C THR A 94 -22.30 14.16 -2.61
N VAL A 95 -21.29 14.35 -3.47
CA VAL A 95 -21.42 15.01 -4.78
C VAL A 95 -21.47 13.95 -5.87
N ALA A 96 -22.67 13.68 -6.39
CA ALA A 96 -22.91 12.68 -7.46
C ALA A 96 -22.27 11.29 -7.18
N GLY A 97 -22.29 10.83 -5.93
CA GLY A 97 -21.71 9.54 -5.54
C GLY A 97 -20.18 9.49 -5.69
N GLY A 98 -19.50 10.65 -5.69
CA GLY A 98 -18.07 10.75 -5.94
C GLY A 98 -17.67 10.32 -7.35
N SER A 99 -18.64 10.24 -8.28
CA SER A 99 -18.40 9.74 -9.64
C SER A 99 -17.39 10.61 -10.39
N LEU A 100 -16.47 9.93 -11.08
CA LEU A 100 -15.37 10.56 -11.79
C LEU A 100 -15.84 11.10 -13.15
N GLY A 101 -15.99 12.42 -13.23
CA GLY A 101 -16.16 13.16 -14.48
C GLY A 101 -14.84 13.70 -15.04
N GLU A 102 -14.91 14.42 -16.15
CA GLU A 102 -13.78 15.01 -16.86
C GLU A 102 -13.00 15.98 -15.95
N MET A 103 -13.71 16.89 -15.29
CA MET A 103 -13.08 17.95 -14.49
C MET A 103 -12.60 17.42 -13.14
N HIS A 104 -13.31 16.46 -12.55
CA HIS A 104 -12.85 15.66 -11.42
C HIS A 104 -11.50 15.02 -11.72
N ALA A 105 -11.39 14.35 -12.88
CA ALA A 105 -10.14 13.71 -13.28
C ALA A 105 -9.02 14.72 -13.52
N ASN A 106 -9.31 15.82 -14.22
CA ASN A 106 -8.32 16.87 -14.48
C ASN A 106 -7.77 17.48 -13.18
N LYS A 107 -8.59 17.62 -12.13
CA LYS A 107 -8.14 18.05 -10.80
C LYS A 107 -7.17 17.06 -10.15
N ILE A 108 -7.50 15.76 -10.19
CA ILE A 108 -6.61 14.71 -9.66
C ILE A 108 -5.28 14.70 -10.43
N VAL A 109 -5.33 14.74 -11.76
CA VAL A 109 -4.14 14.79 -12.63
C VAL A 109 -3.26 15.98 -12.28
N LYS A 110 -3.85 17.17 -12.11
CA LYS A 110 -3.10 18.37 -11.72
C LYS A 110 -2.36 18.19 -10.39
N ILE A 111 -2.99 17.60 -9.39
CA ILE A 111 -2.34 17.32 -8.10
C ILE A 111 -1.22 16.30 -8.23
N LEU A 112 -1.40 15.24 -9.00
CA LEU A 112 -0.34 14.27 -9.29
C LEU A 112 0.86 14.93 -9.99
N GLU A 113 0.60 15.78 -10.98
CA GLU A 113 1.65 16.53 -11.68
C GLU A 113 2.36 17.56 -10.79
N MET A 114 1.62 18.23 -9.90
CA MET A 114 2.22 19.15 -8.92
C MET A 114 3.07 18.40 -7.89
N ALA A 115 2.61 17.26 -7.39
CA ALA A 115 3.36 16.40 -6.48
C ALA A 115 4.67 15.93 -7.11
N MET A 116 4.60 15.49 -8.37
CA MET A 116 5.77 15.09 -9.17
C MET A 116 6.77 16.23 -9.37
N LYS A 117 6.28 17.43 -9.70
CA LYS A 117 7.15 18.61 -9.86
C LYS A 117 7.79 19.05 -8.55
N ALA A 118 7.10 18.87 -7.43
CA ALA A 118 7.58 19.23 -6.10
C ALA A 118 8.49 18.15 -5.48
N GLY A 119 8.49 16.92 -6.00
CA GLY A 119 9.16 15.79 -5.37
C GLY A 119 8.53 15.43 -4.01
N ALA A 120 7.21 15.43 -3.92
CA ALA A 120 6.48 15.19 -2.68
C ALA A 120 5.51 14.01 -2.81
N PRO A 121 5.26 13.25 -1.72
CA PRO A 121 4.31 12.13 -1.74
C PRO A 121 2.89 12.57 -2.09
N VAL A 122 2.09 11.63 -2.59
CA VAL A 122 0.66 11.83 -2.83
C VAL A 122 -0.21 10.78 -2.14
N VAL A 123 -1.26 11.24 -1.46
CA VAL A 123 -2.28 10.39 -0.82
C VAL A 123 -3.61 10.54 -1.54
N GLY A 124 -4.09 9.45 -2.13
CA GLY A 124 -5.40 9.37 -2.78
C GLY A 124 -6.44 8.75 -1.86
N ILE A 125 -7.44 9.53 -1.42
CA ILE A 125 -8.53 9.05 -0.58
C ILE A 125 -9.76 8.79 -1.45
N ASN A 126 -10.08 7.51 -1.64
CA ASN A 126 -11.05 7.02 -2.62
C ASN A 126 -12.39 6.66 -1.97
N ASP A 127 -13.46 7.20 -2.55
CA ASP A 127 -14.85 6.98 -2.16
C ASP A 127 -15.76 7.40 -3.33
N SER A 128 -15.83 6.51 -4.33
CA SER A 128 -16.41 6.80 -5.64
C SER A 128 -17.17 5.61 -6.20
N GLY A 129 -18.37 5.87 -6.71
CA GLY A 129 -19.15 4.89 -7.47
C GLY A 129 -18.55 4.48 -8.82
N GLY A 130 -17.43 5.08 -9.25
CA GLY A 130 -16.77 4.78 -10.52
C GLY A 130 -16.91 5.92 -11.54
N ALA A 131 -16.90 5.56 -12.83
CA ALA A 131 -17.06 6.53 -13.92
C ALA A 131 -18.41 7.25 -13.83
N ARG A 132 -18.42 8.57 -14.09
CA ARG A 132 -19.67 9.30 -14.29
C ARG A 132 -20.25 8.94 -15.65
N ILE A 133 -21.21 8.02 -15.66
CA ILE A 133 -21.81 7.45 -16.88
C ILE A 133 -22.37 8.55 -17.80
N GLN A 134 -22.92 9.61 -17.22
CA GLN A 134 -23.49 10.76 -17.93
C GLN A 134 -22.46 11.51 -18.80
N GLU A 135 -21.17 11.39 -18.51
CA GLU A 135 -20.08 12.01 -19.30
C GLU A 135 -19.39 11.01 -20.26
N GLY A 136 -19.82 9.74 -20.29
CA GLY A 136 -19.39 8.76 -21.27
C GLY A 136 -17.87 8.66 -21.45
N ILE A 137 -17.39 8.91 -22.68
CA ILE A 137 -15.97 8.79 -23.04
C ILE A 137 -15.08 9.81 -22.32
N ASP A 138 -15.61 10.96 -21.92
CA ASP A 138 -14.82 11.98 -21.23
C ASP A 138 -14.41 11.51 -19.83
N ALA A 139 -15.30 10.80 -19.14
CA ALA A 139 -14.97 10.13 -17.88
C ALA A 139 -13.90 9.03 -18.05
N LEU A 140 -13.98 8.24 -19.12
CA LEU A 140 -12.99 7.20 -19.42
C LEU A 140 -11.63 7.79 -19.81
N ASN A 141 -11.60 8.87 -20.58
CA ASN A 141 -10.39 9.62 -20.89
C ASN A 141 -9.77 10.21 -19.60
N GLY A 142 -10.62 10.68 -18.68
CA GLY A 142 -10.21 11.08 -17.34
C GLY A 142 -9.43 9.99 -16.60
N TYR A 143 -9.94 8.76 -16.58
CA TYR A 143 -9.22 7.61 -16.02
C TYR A 143 -7.87 7.37 -16.71
N GLY A 144 -7.83 7.37 -18.04
CA GLY A 144 -6.59 7.18 -18.80
C GLY A 144 -5.49 8.19 -18.43
N LYS A 145 -5.87 9.46 -18.23
CA LYS A 145 -4.94 10.51 -17.77
C LYS A 145 -4.41 10.25 -16.36
N ILE A 146 -5.28 9.83 -15.43
CA ILE A 146 -4.87 9.48 -14.05
C ILE A 146 -3.92 8.28 -14.07
N PHE A 147 -4.25 7.22 -14.80
CA PHE A 147 -3.39 6.02 -14.88
C PHE A 147 -2.02 6.36 -15.44
N ARG A 148 -1.96 7.20 -16.48
CA ARG A 148 -0.69 7.69 -17.03
C ARG A 148 0.09 8.48 -15.98
N ALA A 149 -0.57 9.36 -15.22
CA ALA A 149 0.08 10.13 -14.16
C ALA A 149 0.62 9.22 -13.03
N ASN A 150 -0.14 8.20 -12.60
CA ASN A 150 0.33 7.22 -11.61
C ASN A 150 1.56 6.47 -12.10
N THR A 151 1.54 5.99 -13.34
CA THR A 151 2.67 5.26 -13.93
C THR A 151 3.91 6.13 -14.05
N LEU A 152 3.78 7.40 -14.44
CA LEU A 152 4.92 8.32 -14.50
C LEU A 152 5.49 8.68 -13.12
N ALA A 153 4.67 8.58 -12.06
CA ALA A 153 5.08 8.82 -10.69
C ALA A 153 5.66 7.60 -9.96
N SER A 154 5.48 6.40 -10.52
CA SER A 154 5.92 5.15 -9.91
C SER A 154 7.45 5.12 -9.76
N GLY A 155 7.92 4.91 -8.52
CA GLY A 155 9.35 4.95 -8.19
C GLY A 155 9.98 6.35 -8.23
N VAL A 156 9.18 7.42 -8.32
CA VAL A 156 9.65 8.82 -8.27
C VAL A 156 9.18 9.51 -7.01
N ILE A 157 7.88 9.45 -6.72
CA ILE A 157 7.28 9.92 -5.46
C ILE A 157 6.44 8.78 -4.85
N PRO A 158 6.37 8.65 -3.52
CA PRO A 158 5.48 7.67 -2.91
C PRO A 158 4.01 7.96 -3.19
N GLN A 159 3.27 6.95 -3.63
CA GLN A 159 1.84 7.02 -3.93
C GLN A 159 1.06 6.07 -3.01
N ILE A 160 0.13 6.63 -2.22
CA ILE A 160 -0.64 5.87 -1.24
C ILE A 160 -2.13 6.02 -1.55
N ALA A 161 -2.82 4.90 -1.77
CA ALA A 161 -4.27 4.86 -1.90
C ALA A 161 -4.94 4.48 -0.57
N VAL A 162 -6.03 5.15 -0.23
CA VAL A 162 -6.84 4.88 0.96
C VAL A 162 -8.30 4.73 0.56
N ILE A 163 -8.81 3.51 0.61
CA ILE A 163 -10.16 3.17 0.19
C ILE A 163 -11.08 3.27 1.40
N MET A 164 -11.94 4.29 1.40
CA MET A 164 -12.88 4.60 2.50
C MET A 164 -14.34 4.52 2.04
N GLY A 165 -14.58 3.81 0.93
CA GLY A 165 -15.90 3.66 0.37
C GLY A 165 -15.91 2.76 -0.86
N PRO A 166 -16.95 2.91 -1.70
CA PRO A 166 -17.00 2.21 -2.97
C PRO A 166 -15.82 2.61 -3.86
N CYS A 167 -15.31 1.66 -4.63
CA CYS A 167 -14.36 1.89 -5.70
C CYS A 167 -14.60 0.81 -6.76
N ALA A 168 -15.32 1.15 -7.84
CA ALA A 168 -15.80 0.15 -8.80
C ALA A 168 -15.35 0.45 -10.24
N GLY A 169 -15.15 -0.61 -11.02
CA GLY A 169 -14.81 -0.51 -12.43
C GLY A 169 -13.44 0.11 -12.64
N GLY A 170 -13.35 1.11 -13.51
CA GLY A 170 -12.08 1.79 -13.82
C GLY A 170 -11.41 2.44 -12.60
N ALA A 171 -12.17 2.77 -11.55
CA ALA A 171 -11.64 3.41 -10.35
C ALA A 171 -10.55 2.60 -9.66
N VAL A 172 -10.61 1.26 -9.72
CA VAL A 172 -9.70 0.39 -8.96
C VAL A 172 -8.30 0.33 -9.54
N TYR A 173 -8.13 0.66 -10.82
CA TYR A 173 -6.83 0.56 -11.48
C TYR A 173 -5.85 1.64 -11.02
N SER A 174 -6.32 2.82 -10.61
CA SER A 174 -5.43 3.85 -10.06
C SER A 174 -4.81 3.39 -8.74
N PRO A 175 -5.57 2.97 -7.70
CA PRO A 175 -5.01 2.32 -6.52
C PRO A 175 -4.14 1.10 -6.84
N GLY A 176 -4.51 0.27 -7.83
CA GLY A 176 -3.72 -0.90 -8.24
C GLY A 176 -2.36 -0.55 -8.87
N LEU A 177 -2.17 0.69 -9.33
CA LEU A 177 -0.90 1.21 -9.85
C LEU A 177 -0.06 1.93 -8.77
N MET A 178 -0.66 2.31 -7.65
CA MET A 178 0.03 2.97 -6.53
C MET A 178 0.86 1.97 -5.71
N ASP A 179 1.67 2.49 -4.77
CA ASP A 179 2.64 1.69 -4.01
C ASP A 179 2.00 0.94 -2.86
N PHE A 180 1.09 1.60 -2.13
CA PHE A 180 0.36 1.01 -1.00
C PHE A 180 -1.12 1.31 -1.08
N VAL A 181 -1.92 0.33 -0.69
CA VAL A 181 -3.39 0.39 -0.65
C VAL A 181 -3.85 0.06 0.76
N PHE A 182 -4.44 1.04 1.42
CA PHE A 182 -5.14 0.90 2.68
C PHE A 182 -6.63 0.71 2.39
N MET A 183 -7.27 -0.24 3.05
CA MET A 183 -8.72 -0.40 3.00
C MET A 183 -9.29 -0.35 4.42
N VAL A 184 -10.43 0.35 4.58
CA VAL A 184 -11.16 0.37 5.84
C VAL A 184 -12.08 -0.85 5.89
N ASP A 185 -11.92 -1.66 6.93
CA ASP A 185 -12.74 -2.84 7.19
C ASP A 185 -14.21 -2.43 7.34
N GLN A 186 -15.12 -3.27 6.84
CA GLN A 186 -16.57 -3.03 6.90
C GLN A 186 -17.00 -1.63 6.42
N GLY A 187 -17.00 -1.42 5.11
CA GLY A 187 -17.50 -0.16 4.52
C GLY A 187 -16.73 0.33 3.31
N SER A 188 -15.59 -0.30 2.98
CA SER A 188 -14.87 -0.07 1.73
C SER A 188 -14.83 -1.35 0.88
N TYR A 189 -14.85 -1.20 -0.45
CA TYR A 189 -14.75 -2.33 -1.36
C TYR A 189 -14.19 -1.92 -2.73
N MET A 190 -13.51 -2.85 -3.38
CA MET A 190 -12.95 -2.71 -4.72
C MET A 190 -13.30 -3.89 -5.63
N PHE A 191 -13.71 -3.63 -6.86
CA PHE A 191 -13.80 -4.67 -7.89
C PHE A 191 -13.89 -4.06 -9.29
N ILE A 192 -13.44 -4.84 -10.28
CA ILE A 192 -13.58 -4.48 -11.70
C ILE A 192 -15.02 -4.62 -12.16
N THR A 193 -15.64 -5.75 -11.85
CA THR A 193 -17.00 -6.08 -12.30
C THR A 193 -17.89 -6.22 -11.08
N GLY A 194 -19.01 -5.49 -11.05
CA GLY A 194 -19.92 -5.51 -9.91
C GLY A 194 -20.71 -6.82 -9.77
N PRO A 195 -21.23 -7.12 -8.57
CA PRO A 195 -21.97 -8.36 -8.30
C PRO A 195 -23.14 -8.63 -9.24
N GLU A 196 -23.87 -7.58 -9.63
CA GLU A 196 -25.02 -7.72 -10.54
C GLU A 196 -24.61 -8.25 -11.93
N VAL A 197 -23.47 -7.80 -12.43
CA VAL A 197 -22.93 -8.26 -13.73
C VAL A 197 -22.38 -9.67 -13.61
N ILE A 198 -21.71 -10.01 -12.49
CA ILE A 198 -21.25 -11.38 -12.23
C ILE A 198 -22.42 -12.35 -12.22
N LYS A 199 -23.51 -12.02 -11.51
CA LYS A 199 -24.73 -12.83 -11.45
C LYS A 199 -25.33 -13.02 -12.84
N ALA A 200 -25.44 -11.95 -13.63
CA ALA A 200 -26.02 -12.02 -14.96
C ALA A 200 -25.21 -12.90 -15.94
N VAL A 201 -23.87 -12.89 -15.84
CA VAL A 201 -22.98 -13.61 -16.78
C VAL A 201 -22.67 -15.04 -16.33
N THR A 202 -22.47 -15.24 -15.03
CA THR A 202 -21.95 -16.51 -14.50
C THR A 202 -22.97 -17.28 -13.66
N GLY A 203 -24.06 -16.63 -13.24
CA GLY A 203 -25.01 -17.17 -12.27
C GLY A 203 -24.52 -17.13 -10.81
N GLU A 204 -23.28 -16.71 -10.55
CA GLU A 204 -22.71 -16.63 -9.21
C GLU A 204 -23.33 -15.47 -8.41
N GLU A 205 -23.83 -15.77 -7.20
CA GLU A 205 -24.35 -14.76 -6.28
C GLU A 205 -23.30 -14.40 -5.23
N VAL A 206 -22.82 -13.16 -5.29
CA VAL A 206 -21.86 -12.60 -4.33
C VAL A 206 -22.33 -11.25 -3.83
N THR A 207 -21.94 -10.89 -2.60
CA THR A 207 -22.17 -9.55 -2.05
C THR A 207 -20.99 -8.63 -2.35
N PHE A 208 -21.15 -7.31 -2.17
CA PHE A 208 -20.02 -6.37 -2.30
C PHE A 208 -18.85 -6.74 -1.38
N GLU A 209 -19.15 -7.12 -0.13
CA GLU A 209 -18.13 -7.47 0.88
C GLU A 209 -17.41 -8.79 0.52
N THR A 210 -18.16 -9.82 0.11
CA THR A 210 -17.57 -11.13 -0.23
C THR A 210 -16.85 -11.13 -1.57
N LEU A 211 -17.18 -10.18 -2.46
CA LEU A 211 -16.51 -10.02 -3.75
C LEU A 211 -15.21 -9.24 -3.63
N GLY A 212 -15.24 -8.12 -2.92
CA GLY A 212 -14.16 -7.13 -2.94
C GLY A 212 -14.02 -6.30 -1.67
N GLY A 213 -14.53 -6.79 -0.54
CA GLY A 213 -14.34 -6.15 0.75
C GLY A 213 -12.87 -6.15 1.19
N ALA A 214 -12.55 -5.31 2.19
CA ALA A 214 -11.19 -5.15 2.69
C ALA A 214 -10.54 -6.47 3.09
N ARG A 215 -11.31 -7.40 3.70
CA ARG A 215 -10.81 -8.73 4.11
C ARG A 215 -10.47 -9.63 2.92
N VAL A 216 -11.24 -9.59 1.85
CA VAL A 216 -10.93 -10.35 0.63
C VAL A 216 -9.59 -9.87 0.05
N HIS A 217 -9.40 -8.56 -0.02
CA HIS A 217 -8.19 -7.97 -0.57
C HIS A 217 -6.97 -8.08 0.34
N GLY A 218 -7.16 -8.05 1.67
CA GLY A 218 -6.09 -8.16 2.66
C GLY A 218 -5.63 -9.58 2.98
N THR A 219 -6.44 -10.60 2.65
CA THR A 219 -6.12 -12.00 2.98
C THR A 219 -6.04 -12.95 1.79
N ARG A 220 -6.73 -12.65 0.69
CA ARG A 220 -6.86 -13.57 -0.46
C ARG A 220 -6.20 -13.03 -1.72
N SER A 221 -6.61 -11.84 -2.17
CA SER A 221 -6.13 -11.32 -3.46
C SER A 221 -4.78 -10.60 -3.38
N GLY A 222 -4.36 -10.16 -2.19
CA GLY A 222 -3.11 -9.38 -2.01
C GLY A 222 -3.14 -7.99 -2.62
N VAL A 223 -4.34 -7.39 -2.76
CA VAL A 223 -4.50 -6.03 -3.32
C VAL A 223 -4.37 -4.98 -2.20
N ALA A 224 -4.91 -5.29 -1.01
CA ALA A 224 -4.82 -4.40 0.13
C ALA A 224 -3.58 -4.71 0.95
N HIS A 225 -2.70 -3.73 1.07
CA HIS A 225 -1.46 -3.81 1.84
C HIS A 225 -1.73 -3.70 3.34
N PHE A 226 -2.77 -2.93 3.70
CA PHE A 226 -3.22 -2.70 5.07
C PHE A 226 -4.74 -2.73 5.14
N VAL A 227 -5.26 -3.36 6.18
CA VAL A 227 -6.69 -3.34 6.53
C VAL A 227 -6.84 -2.66 7.88
N ALA A 228 -7.53 -1.53 7.91
CA ALA A 228 -7.71 -0.72 9.11
C ALA A 228 -9.15 -0.83 9.63
N PRO A 229 -9.38 -0.87 10.96
CA PRO A 229 -10.72 -0.99 11.54
C PRO A 229 -11.59 0.28 11.41
N SER A 230 -10.99 1.42 11.07
CA SER A 230 -11.71 2.70 10.91
C SER A 230 -10.97 3.65 9.97
N GLU A 231 -11.67 4.70 9.51
CA GLU A 231 -11.07 5.76 8.68
C GLU A 231 -9.98 6.53 9.42
N GLN A 232 -10.17 6.79 10.72
CA GLN A 232 -9.21 7.48 11.58
C GLN A 232 -7.92 6.66 11.71
N GLU A 233 -8.05 5.35 11.98
CA GLU A 233 -6.91 4.45 12.10
C GLU A 233 -6.19 4.29 10.76
N ALA A 234 -6.93 4.20 9.64
CA ALA A 234 -6.32 4.18 8.31
C ALA A 234 -5.45 5.42 8.05
N ILE A 235 -5.96 6.62 8.36
CA ILE A 235 -5.21 7.88 8.18
C ILE A 235 -4.01 7.95 9.13
N ALA A 236 -4.17 7.51 10.38
CA ALA A 236 -3.06 7.44 11.33
C ALA A 236 -1.95 6.51 10.84
N GLN A 237 -2.30 5.34 10.28
CA GLN A 237 -1.32 4.42 9.69
C GLN A 237 -0.68 4.99 8.42
N VAL A 238 -1.41 5.77 7.61
CA VAL A 238 -0.84 6.48 6.45
C VAL A 238 0.21 7.50 6.91
N ARG A 239 -0.07 8.29 7.96
CA ARG A 239 0.92 9.19 8.56
C ARG A 239 2.13 8.42 9.07
N ARG A 240 1.89 7.31 9.79
CA ARG A 240 2.97 6.42 10.27
C ARG A 240 3.81 5.87 9.11
N LEU A 241 3.20 5.41 8.02
CA LEU A 241 3.89 4.94 6.82
C LEU A 241 4.75 6.05 6.21
N LEU A 242 4.19 7.24 5.99
CA LEU A 242 4.93 8.39 5.46
C LEU A 242 6.17 8.73 6.31
N SER A 243 6.13 8.49 7.63
CA SER A 243 7.29 8.69 8.50
C SER A 243 8.49 7.79 8.15
N PHE A 244 8.30 6.65 7.48
CA PHE A 244 9.38 5.76 7.04
C PHE A 244 9.91 6.09 5.64
N LEU A 245 9.15 6.84 4.83
CA LEU A 245 9.42 7.04 3.41
C LEU A 245 10.10 8.38 3.15
N PRO A 246 11.06 8.47 2.20
CA PRO A 246 11.53 9.77 1.71
C PRO A 246 10.43 10.51 0.96
N SER A 247 10.63 11.78 0.64
CA SER A 247 9.61 12.57 -0.08
C SER A 247 9.55 12.19 -1.57
N ASN A 248 10.69 11.74 -2.10
CA ASN A 248 10.92 11.32 -3.48
C ASN A 248 12.16 10.40 -3.54
N ASN A 249 12.46 9.86 -4.72
CA ASN A 249 13.59 8.95 -4.95
C ASN A 249 14.99 9.61 -4.94
N MET A 250 15.09 10.94 -4.87
CA MET A 250 16.36 11.67 -4.79
C MET A 250 16.76 12.01 -3.35
N GLU A 251 15.93 11.66 -2.37
CA GLU A 251 16.18 11.83 -0.94
C GLU A 251 16.39 10.49 -0.25
N ASP A 252 17.18 10.50 0.82
CA ASP A 252 17.28 9.37 1.73
C ASP A 252 16.04 9.30 2.65
N PRO A 253 15.65 8.10 3.13
CA PRO A 253 14.55 7.98 4.08
C PRO A 253 14.82 8.78 5.37
N PRO A 254 13.78 9.36 5.98
CA PRO A 254 13.94 10.28 7.11
C PRO A 254 14.49 9.58 8.36
N ARG A 255 15.72 9.91 8.72
CA ARG A 255 16.37 9.41 9.93
C ARG A 255 15.86 10.13 11.17
N LEU A 256 15.50 9.36 12.19
CA LEU A 256 15.17 9.87 13.52
C LEU A 256 16.39 9.78 14.46
N PRO A 257 16.43 10.58 15.55
CA PRO A 257 17.42 10.37 16.60
C PRO A 257 17.32 8.95 17.17
N ALA A 258 18.46 8.24 17.22
CA ALA A 258 18.54 6.93 17.83
C ALA A 258 18.33 7.06 19.34
N THR A 259 17.21 6.54 19.84
CA THR A 259 16.85 6.52 21.27
C THR A 259 16.87 5.12 21.87
N ASP A 260 16.98 4.09 21.04
CA ASP A 260 17.30 2.72 21.44
C ASP A 260 18.82 2.50 21.26
N PRO A 261 19.55 1.98 22.26
CA PRO A 261 20.99 1.73 22.14
C PRO A 261 21.33 0.73 21.01
N ILE A 262 22.18 1.16 20.08
CA ILE A 262 22.60 0.33 18.93
C ILE A 262 23.43 -0.90 19.32
N ASP A 263 23.99 -0.91 20.53
CA ASP A 263 24.80 -1.97 21.12
C ASP A 263 24.04 -2.80 22.16
N ARG A 264 22.71 -2.65 22.23
CA ARG A 264 21.85 -3.43 23.12
C ARG A 264 22.02 -4.93 22.86
N ALA A 265 22.47 -5.65 23.88
CA ALA A 265 22.43 -7.12 23.87
C ALA A 265 21.00 -7.62 24.06
N GLU A 266 20.60 -8.65 23.32
CA GLU A 266 19.28 -9.29 23.45
C GLU A 266 19.43 -10.81 23.64
N PRO A 267 19.64 -11.26 24.88
CA PRO A 267 19.80 -12.68 25.20
C PRO A 267 18.60 -13.54 24.80
N ARG A 268 17.38 -12.96 24.76
CA ARG A 268 16.15 -13.70 24.41
C ARG A 268 16.17 -14.23 22.98
N LEU A 269 17.00 -13.66 22.09
CA LEU A 269 17.17 -14.17 20.72
C LEU A 269 17.57 -15.65 20.72
N ALA A 270 18.37 -16.10 21.69
CA ALA A 270 18.79 -17.49 21.83
C ALA A 270 17.65 -18.43 22.28
N GLU A 271 16.58 -17.89 22.86
CA GLU A 271 15.43 -18.66 23.36
C GLU A 271 14.29 -18.76 22.32
N ILE A 272 14.19 -17.78 21.41
CA ILE A 272 13.12 -17.70 20.41
C ILE A 272 13.27 -18.80 19.35
N VAL A 273 14.49 -19.05 18.87
CA VAL A 273 14.77 -19.95 17.74
C VAL A 273 15.12 -21.35 18.27
N PRO A 274 14.27 -22.37 18.07
CA PRO A 274 14.57 -23.72 18.52
C PRO A 274 15.69 -24.32 17.68
N VAL A 275 16.64 -24.99 18.36
CA VAL A 275 17.69 -25.81 17.71
C VAL A 275 17.08 -26.95 16.90
N ASP A 276 15.94 -27.50 17.34
CA ASP A 276 15.19 -28.50 16.59
C ASP A 276 14.56 -27.88 15.34
N ALA A 277 15.07 -28.27 14.17
CA ALA A 277 14.61 -27.81 12.86
C ALA A 277 13.12 -28.08 12.61
N ASN A 278 12.50 -29.05 13.28
CA ASN A 278 11.08 -29.37 13.11
C ASN A 278 10.14 -28.48 13.94
N LYS A 279 10.67 -27.70 14.88
CA LYS A 279 9.86 -26.80 15.71
C LYS A 279 9.75 -25.40 15.07
N PRO A 280 8.55 -24.89 14.81
CA PRO A 280 8.36 -23.53 14.33
C PRO A 280 8.49 -22.52 15.49
N TYR A 281 8.73 -21.26 15.13
CA TYR A 281 8.74 -20.10 16.03
C TYR A 281 8.24 -18.87 15.27
N ASP A 282 7.85 -17.82 15.98
CA ASP A 282 7.41 -16.59 15.34
C ASP A 282 8.59 -15.68 15.00
N MET A 283 8.92 -15.57 13.71
CA MET A 283 9.98 -14.68 13.24
C MET A 283 9.71 -13.20 13.58
N ARG A 284 8.46 -12.80 13.85
CA ARG A 284 8.14 -11.44 14.32
C ARG A 284 8.76 -11.15 15.69
N GLU A 285 8.94 -12.16 16.54
CA GLU A 285 9.63 -11.97 17.83
C GLU A 285 11.10 -11.64 17.63
N VAL A 286 11.77 -12.29 16.66
CA VAL A 286 13.15 -11.96 16.26
C VAL A 286 13.22 -10.54 15.70
N ILE A 287 12.31 -10.18 14.79
CA ILE A 287 12.27 -8.83 14.21
C ILE A 287 12.12 -7.77 15.30
N ARG A 288 11.11 -7.89 16.18
CA ARG A 288 10.85 -6.93 17.26
C ARG A 288 11.97 -6.88 18.30
N ALA A 289 12.72 -7.96 18.47
CA ALA A 289 13.88 -8.00 19.35
C ALA A 289 15.06 -7.19 18.80
N VAL A 290 15.19 -7.06 17.48
CA VAL A 290 16.33 -6.41 16.79
C VAL A 290 16.08 -4.94 16.47
N VAL A 291 14.85 -4.57 16.09
CA VAL A 291 14.53 -3.21 15.63
C VAL A 291 14.32 -2.25 16.80
N ASP A 292 14.51 -0.96 16.55
CA ASP A 292 14.37 0.10 17.54
C ASP A 292 13.00 0.02 18.25
N HIS A 293 13.02 -0.13 19.58
CA HIS A 293 11.84 -0.24 20.45
C HIS A 293 10.85 -1.37 20.07
N GLY A 294 11.27 -2.31 19.23
CA GLY A 294 10.39 -3.32 18.64
C GLY A 294 9.30 -2.75 17.71
N ASP A 295 9.48 -1.52 17.22
CA ASP A 295 8.53 -0.86 16.31
C ASP A 295 8.63 -1.44 14.90
N PHE A 296 7.56 -2.14 14.49
CA PHE A 296 7.46 -2.77 13.17
C PHE A 296 6.11 -2.45 12.54
N LEU A 297 6.14 -1.88 11.33
CA LEU A 297 4.97 -1.65 10.48
C LEU A 297 4.92 -2.74 9.40
N GLU A 298 4.16 -3.79 9.68
CA GLU A 298 4.07 -4.94 8.78
C GLU A 298 3.15 -4.65 7.58
N VAL A 299 3.65 -4.93 6.37
CA VAL A 299 2.93 -4.80 5.10
C VAL A 299 2.37 -6.16 4.69
N HIS A 300 1.12 -6.21 4.22
CA HIS A 300 0.43 -7.45 3.87
C HIS A 300 0.41 -8.46 5.03
N ALA A 301 0.15 -8.01 6.26
CA ALA A 301 0.24 -8.83 7.47
C ALA A 301 -0.63 -10.11 7.42
N GLU A 302 -1.77 -10.06 6.73
CA GLU A 302 -2.74 -11.16 6.63
C GLU A 302 -2.71 -11.90 5.26
N TRP A 303 -1.83 -11.50 4.33
CA TRP A 303 -1.68 -12.15 3.01
C TRP A 303 -0.28 -12.75 2.84
N ALA A 304 -0.21 -13.97 2.28
CA ALA A 304 1.04 -14.73 2.12
C ALA A 304 1.89 -14.76 3.41
N MET A 305 1.27 -15.21 4.51
CA MET A 305 1.84 -15.12 5.87
C MET A 305 3.07 -16.00 6.09
N ASN A 306 3.46 -16.82 5.11
CA ASN A 306 4.71 -17.59 5.05
C ASN A 306 5.96 -16.72 4.80
N ILE A 307 5.76 -15.45 4.39
CA ILE A 307 6.80 -14.41 4.36
C ILE A 307 6.29 -13.12 5.01
N ILE A 308 7.15 -12.47 5.77
CA ILE A 308 6.91 -11.20 6.45
C ILE A 308 7.65 -10.13 5.66
N VAL A 309 6.97 -9.02 5.38
CA VAL A 309 7.62 -7.80 4.90
C VAL A 309 7.10 -6.60 5.68
N GLY A 310 7.92 -5.56 5.85
CA GLY A 310 7.48 -4.35 6.54
C GLY A 310 8.61 -3.40 6.85
N PHE A 311 8.25 -2.25 7.40
CA PHE A 311 9.19 -1.19 7.75
C PHE A 311 9.51 -1.20 9.25
N ALA A 312 10.75 -0.90 9.58
CA ALA A 312 11.21 -0.67 10.95
C ALA A 312 12.25 0.44 10.96
N ARG A 313 12.84 0.72 12.13
CA ARG A 313 14.07 1.50 12.24
C ARG A 313 15.15 0.71 12.99
N ILE A 314 16.41 0.94 12.60
CA ILE A 314 17.59 0.47 13.32
C ILE A 314 18.54 1.66 13.47
N GLY A 315 18.84 2.07 14.70
CA GLY A 315 19.65 3.27 14.96
C GLY A 315 19.04 4.55 14.38
N GLY A 316 17.71 4.62 14.37
CA GLY A 316 16.90 5.70 13.82
C GLY A 316 16.75 5.72 12.30
N MET A 317 17.44 4.84 11.56
CA MET A 317 17.35 4.75 10.10
C MET A 317 16.19 3.83 9.68
N PRO A 318 15.26 4.26 8.82
CA PRO A 318 14.26 3.37 8.24
C PRO A 318 14.89 2.21 7.47
N VAL A 319 14.39 1.00 7.70
CA VAL A 319 14.82 -0.22 6.99
C VAL A 319 13.59 -1.01 6.54
N GLY A 320 13.70 -1.63 5.36
CA GLY A 320 12.78 -2.65 4.90
C GLY A 320 13.22 -4.02 5.41
N ILE A 321 12.30 -4.78 5.98
CA ILE A 321 12.57 -6.13 6.47
C ILE A 321 11.87 -7.14 5.57
N VAL A 322 12.58 -8.20 5.20
CA VAL A 322 12.03 -9.38 4.53
C VAL A 322 12.41 -10.62 5.33
N ALA A 323 11.44 -11.43 5.76
CA ALA A 323 11.74 -12.57 6.62
C ALA A 323 10.82 -13.77 6.37
N ASN A 324 11.36 -14.98 6.36
CA ASN A 324 10.51 -16.18 6.31
C ASN A 324 9.75 -16.37 7.63
N GLN A 325 8.55 -16.95 7.59
CA GLN A 325 7.76 -17.24 8.78
C GLN A 325 7.59 -18.76 9.00
N PRO A 326 8.42 -19.38 9.86
CA PRO A 326 8.36 -20.82 10.10
C PRO A 326 7.01 -21.33 10.62
N ARG A 327 6.19 -20.51 11.29
CA ARG A 327 4.85 -20.91 11.76
C ARG A 327 3.83 -21.11 10.64
N VAL A 328 4.10 -20.62 9.43
CA VAL A 328 3.16 -20.69 8.31
C VAL A 328 3.85 -21.38 7.14
N LEU A 329 3.30 -22.51 6.71
CA LEU A 329 3.85 -23.35 5.62
C LEU A 329 5.36 -23.64 5.80
N ALA A 330 5.81 -23.79 7.06
CA ALA A 330 7.20 -24.01 7.42
C ALA A 330 8.20 -22.96 6.88
N GLY A 331 7.74 -21.74 6.55
CA GLY A 331 8.59 -20.69 5.95
C GLY A 331 8.95 -20.94 4.48
N THR A 332 8.25 -21.85 3.80
CA THR A 332 8.44 -22.07 2.36
C THR A 332 8.04 -20.84 1.55
N LEU A 333 8.75 -20.60 0.44
CA LEU A 333 8.34 -19.62 -0.55
C LEU A 333 7.29 -20.22 -1.49
N ASP A 334 6.32 -19.42 -1.91
CA ASP A 334 5.27 -19.81 -2.86
C ASP A 334 4.99 -18.65 -3.84
N ILE A 335 4.01 -18.83 -4.73
CA ILE A 335 3.62 -17.80 -5.70
C ILE A 335 3.32 -16.46 -5.00
N ASN A 336 2.49 -16.48 -3.97
CA ASN A 336 2.02 -15.26 -3.32
C ASN A 336 3.12 -14.60 -2.50
N ALA A 337 3.92 -15.38 -1.75
CA ALA A 337 5.07 -14.86 -1.01
C ALA A 337 6.12 -14.23 -1.93
N SER A 338 6.36 -14.84 -3.10
CA SER A 338 7.29 -14.31 -4.09
C SER A 338 6.81 -12.96 -4.64
N ASP A 339 5.52 -12.82 -4.95
CA ASP A 339 4.93 -11.56 -5.40
C ASP A 339 4.96 -10.49 -4.30
N LYS A 340 4.59 -10.84 -3.07
CA LYS A 340 4.63 -9.98 -1.88
C LYS A 340 6.02 -9.41 -1.65
N ALA A 341 7.03 -10.28 -1.54
CA ALA A 341 8.39 -9.88 -1.24
C ALA A 341 9.06 -9.14 -2.40
N ALA A 342 8.85 -9.59 -3.64
CA ALA A 342 9.44 -8.93 -4.81
C ALA A 342 8.98 -7.48 -4.94
N ARG A 343 7.67 -7.21 -4.79
CA ARG A 343 7.15 -5.84 -4.87
C ARG A 343 7.70 -4.96 -3.76
N PHE A 344 7.81 -5.50 -2.54
CA PHE A 344 8.35 -4.78 -1.39
C PHE A 344 9.84 -4.44 -1.55
N VAL A 345 10.66 -5.40 -2.00
CA VAL A 345 12.09 -5.19 -2.26
C VAL A 345 12.29 -4.09 -3.30
N ARG A 346 11.57 -4.14 -4.42
CA ARG A 346 11.67 -3.11 -5.47
C ARG A 346 11.22 -1.73 -4.97
N PHE A 347 10.15 -1.67 -4.17
CA PHE A 347 9.72 -0.41 -3.56
C PHE A 347 10.82 0.18 -2.67
N CYS A 348 11.40 -0.63 -1.79
CA CYS A 348 12.49 -0.17 -0.91
C CYS A 348 13.67 0.37 -1.72
N ASP A 349 14.06 -0.34 -2.79
CA ASP A 349 15.14 0.09 -3.67
C ASP A 349 14.85 1.41 -4.39
N CYS A 350 13.66 1.59 -4.96
CA CYS A 350 13.27 2.83 -5.63
C CYS A 350 13.32 4.06 -4.71
N PHE A 351 13.26 3.88 -3.39
CA PHE A 351 13.20 4.95 -2.41
C PHE A 351 14.34 4.91 -1.39
N ASN A 352 15.49 4.34 -1.79
CA ASN A 352 16.73 4.38 -1.00
C ASN A 352 16.61 3.75 0.40
N ILE A 353 15.69 2.82 0.60
CA ILE A 353 15.45 2.15 1.89
C ILE A 353 16.33 0.89 1.96
N PRO A 354 17.30 0.81 2.90
CA PRO A 354 18.10 -0.40 3.10
C PRO A 354 17.25 -1.62 3.43
N ILE A 355 17.69 -2.81 3.02
CA ILE A 355 16.95 -4.05 3.20
C ILE A 355 17.70 -5.00 4.13
N VAL A 356 17.01 -5.48 5.16
CA VAL A 356 17.48 -6.53 6.08
C VAL A 356 16.65 -7.79 5.88
N THR A 357 17.34 -8.89 5.58
CA THR A 357 16.72 -10.17 5.25
C THR A 357 16.99 -11.21 6.34
N PHE A 358 15.95 -11.76 6.96
CA PHE A 358 16.08 -12.87 7.93
C PHE A 358 15.66 -14.20 7.30
N VAL A 359 16.59 -15.16 7.21
CA VAL A 359 16.40 -16.39 6.44
C VAL A 359 16.14 -17.60 7.35
N ASP A 360 14.99 -18.23 7.17
CA ASP A 360 14.65 -19.57 7.67
C ASP A 360 13.64 -20.23 6.72
N THR A 361 14.13 -20.71 5.58
CA THR A 361 13.32 -21.32 4.54
C THR A 361 13.87 -22.68 4.09
N PRO A 362 13.03 -23.73 4.06
CA PRO A 362 13.44 -25.04 3.58
C PRO A 362 13.36 -25.19 2.05
N GLY A 363 12.90 -24.16 1.32
CA GLY A 363 12.67 -24.24 -0.12
C GLY A 363 11.38 -23.58 -0.57
N TYR A 364 10.99 -23.87 -1.81
CA TYR A 364 9.68 -23.51 -2.34
C TYR A 364 8.64 -24.58 -1.98
N LEU A 365 7.38 -24.17 -1.84
CA LEU A 365 6.26 -25.07 -1.60
C LEU A 365 6.05 -25.99 -2.83
N PRO A 366 6.14 -27.31 -2.69
CA PRO A 366 5.92 -28.22 -3.81
C PRO A 366 4.43 -28.40 -4.11
N GLY A 367 4.11 -28.73 -5.38
CA GLY A 367 2.78 -29.18 -5.77
C GLY A 367 2.36 -28.71 -7.16
N THR A 368 1.51 -29.50 -7.83
CA THR A 368 1.02 -29.22 -9.20
C THR A 368 0.31 -27.88 -9.30
N ALA A 369 -0.36 -27.43 -8.23
CA ALA A 369 -1.00 -26.11 -8.18
C ALA A 369 0.02 -24.96 -8.28
N GLN A 370 1.21 -25.10 -7.67
CA GLN A 370 2.28 -24.10 -7.77
C GLN A 370 2.91 -24.13 -9.17
N GLU A 371 3.17 -25.33 -9.71
CA GLU A 371 3.72 -25.49 -11.06
C GLU A 371 2.78 -24.92 -12.13
N HIS A 372 1.50 -25.29 -12.13
CA HIS A 372 0.50 -24.79 -13.08
C HIS A 372 0.16 -23.31 -12.86
N GLY A 373 0.29 -22.82 -11.62
CA GLY A 373 0.20 -21.39 -11.30
C GLY A 373 1.40 -20.59 -11.83
N GLY A 374 2.46 -21.25 -12.27
CA GLY A 374 3.65 -20.64 -12.84
C GLY A 374 4.64 -20.17 -11.78
N ILE A 375 4.88 -20.97 -10.74
CA ILE A 375 5.86 -20.64 -9.68
C ILE A 375 7.22 -20.23 -10.24
N ILE A 376 7.66 -20.80 -11.37
CA ILE A 376 8.92 -20.42 -12.03
C ILE A 376 8.99 -18.91 -12.29
N ARG A 377 7.97 -18.32 -12.92
CA ARG A 377 7.94 -16.89 -13.24
C ARG A 377 7.64 -16.02 -12.02
N HIS A 378 6.95 -16.55 -11.00
CA HIS A 378 6.65 -15.81 -9.78
C HIS A 378 7.85 -15.78 -8.82
N GLY A 379 8.47 -16.93 -8.53
CA GLY A 379 9.71 -17.03 -7.75
C GLY A 379 10.87 -16.24 -8.37
N ALA A 380 10.96 -16.21 -9.70
CA ALA A 380 11.93 -15.39 -10.41
C ALA A 380 11.80 -13.88 -10.12
N LYS A 381 10.62 -13.37 -9.75
CA LYS A 381 10.45 -11.94 -9.42
C LYS A 381 11.24 -11.56 -8.18
N LEU A 382 11.31 -12.42 -7.17
CA LEU A 382 12.06 -12.14 -5.94
C LEU A 382 13.57 -12.17 -6.19
N LEU A 383 14.04 -13.15 -6.98
CA LEU A 383 15.43 -13.19 -7.46
C LEU A 383 15.78 -11.93 -8.25
N TYR A 384 14.91 -11.51 -9.16
CA TYR A 384 15.08 -10.29 -9.94
C TYR A 384 15.14 -9.06 -9.05
N ALA A 385 14.19 -8.92 -8.11
CA ALA A 385 14.10 -7.75 -7.23
C ALA A 385 15.37 -7.57 -6.39
N TYR A 386 15.94 -8.64 -5.83
CA TYR A 386 17.19 -8.54 -5.08
C TYR A 386 18.41 -8.28 -5.96
N ALA A 387 18.48 -8.91 -7.15
CA ALA A 387 19.60 -8.70 -8.07
C ALA A 387 19.62 -7.29 -8.69
N GLU A 388 18.44 -6.71 -8.93
CA GLU A 388 18.28 -5.34 -9.42
C GLU A 388 18.60 -4.31 -8.33
N ALA A 389 18.25 -4.61 -7.08
CA ALA A 389 18.36 -3.66 -5.98
C ALA A 389 19.81 -3.21 -5.70
N THR A 390 20.00 -1.90 -5.61
CA THR A 390 21.29 -1.22 -5.40
C THR A 390 21.41 -0.60 -4.00
N VAL A 391 20.31 -0.50 -3.25
CA VAL A 391 20.34 -0.14 -1.82
C VAL A 391 21.18 -1.13 -1.00
N PRO A 392 21.65 -0.74 0.21
CA PRO A 392 22.34 -1.66 1.11
C PRO A 392 21.47 -2.87 1.45
N LYS A 393 22.03 -4.07 1.33
CA LYS A 393 21.37 -5.36 1.56
C LYS A 393 22.16 -6.18 2.58
N ILE A 394 21.53 -6.48 3.71
CA ILE A 394 22.11 -7.32 4.77
C ILE A 394 21.26 -8.58 4.91
N THR A 395 21.89 -9.74 4.91
CA THR A 395 21.23 -11.03 5.08
C THR A 395 21.71 -11.71 6.36
N VAL A 396 20.78 -12.20 7.17
CA VAL A 396 21.05 -12.94 8.40
C VAL A 396 20.35 -14.29 8.31
N VAL A 397 21.15 -15.35 8.14
CA VAL A 397 20.65 -16.74 8.14
C VAL A 397 20.43 -17.17 9.58
N ILE A 398 19.16 -17.35 9.95
CA ILE A 398 18.75 -17.72 11.30
C ILE A 398 18.81 -19.23 11.49
N ARG A 399 18.28 -19.98 10.52
CA ARG A 399 18.26 -21.45 10.57
C ARG A 399 18.34 -22.06 9.18
N LYS A 400 17.24 -22.46 8.54
CA LYS A 400 17.31 -23.16 7.24
C LYS A 400 17.55 -22.20 6.08
N ALA A 401 18.43 -22.57 5.17
CA ALA A 401 18.67 -21.84 3.93
C ALA A 401 19.00 -22.83 2.81
N TYR A 402 17.96 -23.37 2.17
CA TYR A 402 18.13 -24.46 1.20
C TYR A 402 17.86 -24.04 -0.26
N GLY A 403 18.73 -24.52 -1.15
CA GLY A 403 18.52 -24.53 -2.60
C GLY A 403 18.22 -23.16 -3.22
N GLY A 404 17.27 -23.13 -4.17
CA GLY A 404 16.87 -21.89 -4.86
C GLY A 404 16.21 -20.86 -3.95
N ALA A 405 15.62 -21.27 -2.81
CA ALA A 405 15.02 -20.34 -1.86
C ALA A 405 16.07 -19.57 -1.08
N TYR A 406 17.22 -20.18 -0.77
CA TYR A 406 18.39 -19.47 -0.23
C TYR A 406 18.83 -18.33 -1.16
N LEU A 407 18.91 -18.59 -2.47
CA LEU A 407 19.23 -17.55 -3.45
C LEU A 407 18.15 -16.47 -3.48
N ALA A 408 16.86 -16.85 -3.47
CA ALA A 408 15.75 -15.91 -3.45
C ALA A 408 15.70 -15.04 -2.18
N MET A 409 16.29 -15.47 -1.07
CA MET A 409 16.40 -14.69 0.17
C MET A 409 17.72 -13.89 0.25
N CYS A 410 18.15 -13.34 -0.88
CA CYS A 410 19.33 -12.48 -1.00
C CYS A 410 20.63 -13.12 -0.48
N ALA A 411 21.01 -14.25 -1.09
CA ALA A 411 22.36 -14.81 -0.91
C ALA A 411 23.45 -13.82 -1.32
N GLN A 412 24.70 -14.01 -0.87
CA GLN A 412 25.82 -13.15 -1.24
C GLN A 412 26.02 -13.05 -2.76
N SER A 413 25.81 -14.15 -3.51
CA SER A 413 25.87 -14.16 -4.98
C SER A 413 24.76 -13.36 -5.66
N MET A 414 23.72 -12.99 -4.93
CA MET A 414 22.60 -12.15 -5.39
C MET A 414 22.79 -10.68 -5.02
N GLY A 415 23.97 -10.29 -4.50
CA GLY A 415 24.34 -8.90 -4.25
C GLY A 415 24.17 -8.43 -2.80
N ALA A 416 23.96 -9.33 -1.83
CA ALA A 416 24.00 -8.94 -0.42
C ALA A 416 25.39 -8.40 -0.04
N ASP A 417 25.43 -7.19 0.54
CA ASP A 417 26.67 -6.53 0.95
C ASP A 417 27.30 -7.23 2.16
N PHE A 418 26.45 -7.69 3.09
CA PHE A 418 26.86 -8.49 4.24
C PHE A 418 25.94 -9.69 4.41
N THR A 419 26.55 -10.86 4.64
CA THR A 419 25.82 -12.08 5.00
C THR A 419 26.36 -12.60 6.33
N MET A 420 25.47 -12.82 7.28
CA MET A 420 25.76 -13.34 8.61
C MET A 420 24.96 -14.62 8.84
N ALA A 421 25.46 -15.49 9.70
CA ALA A 421 24.81 -16.75 10.03
C ALA A 421 24.81 -16.95 11.54
N TRP A 422 23.67 -17.35 12.09
CA TRP A 422 23.58 -17.82 13.47
C TRP A 422 24.23 -19.21 13.62
N PRO A 423 24.60 -19.62 14.84
CA PRO A 423 25.12 -20.96 15.09
C PRO A 423 24.16 -22.10 14.67
N THR A 424 22.87 -21.80 14.56
CA THR A 424 21.81 -22.71 14.11
C THR A 424 21.60 -22.74 12.60
N ALA A 425 22.40 -21.98 11.84
CA ALA A 425 22.25 -21.88 10.39
C ALA A 425 22.64 -23.18 9.68
N GLU A 426 21.78 -23.64 8.79
CA GLU A 426 21.96 -24.81 7.94
C GLU A 426 21.81 -24.37 6.48
N ILE A 427 22.94 -24.16 5.81
CA ILE A 427 22.99 -23.75 4.40
C ILE A 427 23.32 -24.96 3.55
N ALA A 428 22.42 -25.36 2.65
CA ALA A 428 22.56 -26.60 1.86
C ALA A 428 21.91 -26.51 0.48
N VAL A 429 22.29 -27.40 -0.44
CA VAL A 429 21.69 -27.50 -1.78
C VAL A 429 20.23 -27.98 -1.70
N MET A 430 19.93 -28.91 -0.78
CA MET A 430 18.60 -29.41 -0.46
C MET A 430 18.61 -30.03 0.94
N GLY A 431 17.45 -30.42 1.48
CA GLY A 431 17.37 -31.13 2.75
C GLY A 431 18.12 -32.47 2.74
N ALA A 432 18.74 -32.83 3.87
CA ALA A 432 19.65 -33.98 3.97
C ALA A 432 19.02 -35.32 3.51
N GLU A 433 17.76 -35.58 3.88
CA GLU A 433 17.03 -36.78 3.46
C GLU A 433 16.85 -36.85 1.93
N GLY A 434 16.45 -35.72 1.32
CA GLY A 434 16.32 -35.60 -0.13
C GLY A 434 17.65 -35.80 -0.86
N ALA A 435 18.74 -35.27 -0.30
CA ALA A 435 20.09 -35.46 -0.86
C ALA A 435 20.55 -36.91 -0.79
N ALA A 436 20.31 -37.60 0.34
CA ALA A 436 20.70 -38.99 0.52
C ALA A 436 20.04 -39.93 -0.52
N ASN A 437 18.75 -39.74 -0.79
CA ASN A 437 17.98 -40.53 -1.76
C ASN A 437 18.44 -40.38 -3.22
N ILE A 438 19.22 -39.33 -3.55
CA ILE A 438 19.75 -39.10 -4.90
C ILE A 438 21.18 -39.63 -5.02
N LEU A 439 21.96 -39.57 -3.94
CA LEU A 439 23.39 -39.87 -3.95
C LEU A 439 23.72 -41.35 -3.69
N PHE A 440 22.89 -42.03 -2.89
CA PHE A 440 23.06 -43.41 -2.46
C PHE A 440 21.83 -44.23 -2.85
#